data_AF-A0AA43W5I1-F1
#
_entry.id   AF-A0AA43W5I1-F1
#
_cell.length_a   1.000
_cell.length_b   1.000
_cell.length_c   1.000
_cell.angle_alpha   90.00
_cell.angle_beta   90.00
_cell.angle_gamma   90.00
#
_symmetry.space_group_name_H-M   'P 1'
#
loop_
_entity.id
_entity.type
_entity.pdbx_description
1 polymer ?
#
loop_
_entity_poly.entity_id
_entity_poly.type
_entity_poly.pdbx_seq_one_letter_code
_entity_poly.pdbx_strand_id
1 'polypeptide(L)'
;MQIILLSGGSGKRLWPLSNNARSKQFIKLLDAPDGQKESMLQRVVRQLGESDLKGHVTIATSISQADVIVNQLGDHIDVVTEPERRDTFPAIALAASYLKYEKSCADEEVVVVMPCDP
;
A
#
# COMPACT_ATOMS: atom_id res chain seq x y z
N MET A 1 13.20 -0.11 10.90
CA MET A 1 12.41 0.93 10.23
C MET A 1 11.16 0.28 9.64
N GLN A 2 10.01 0.90 9.83
CA GLN A 2 8.73 0.47 9.26
C GLN A 2 8.28 1.46 8.18
N ILE A 3 7.61 0.96 7.14
CA ILE A 3 7.07 1.77 6.05
C ILE A 3 5.59 1.46 5.91
N ILE A 4 4.75 2.47 6.09
CA ILE A 4 3.31 2.39 5.85
C ILE A 4 3.02 2.98 4.48
N LEU A 5 2.51 2.14 3.58
CA LEU A 5 1.96 2.57 2.29
C LEU A 5 0.46 2.78 2.42
N LEU A 6 0.01 4.01 2.16
CA LEU A 6 -1.41 4.35 2.15
C LEU A 6 -2.01 4.01 0.79
N SER A 7 -2.85 2.98 0.75
CA SER A 7 -3.66 2.60 -0.41
C SER A 7 -5.10 3.02 -0.21
N GLY A 8 -5.35 4.30 -0.45
CA GLY A 8 -6.69 4.89 -0.47
C GLY A 8 -7.03 5.49 -1.82
N GLY A 9 -8.32 5.63 -2.11
CA GLY A 9 -8.78 6.40 -3.27
C GLY A 9 -9.91 5.71 -4.05
N SER A 10 -10.85 6.52 -4.54
CA SER A 10 -12.06 6.05 -5.23
C SER A 10 -11.88 5.83 -6.73
N GLY A 11 -10.69 6.10 -7.29
CA GLY A 11 -10.41 5.79 -8.70
C GLY A 11 -11.44 6.37 -9.68
N LYS A 12 -11.90 7.62 -9.51
CA LYS A 12 -12.91 8.19 -10.42
C LYS A 12 -12.33 8.95 -11.61
N ARG A 13 -11.08 9.40 -11.51
CA ARG A 13 -10.45 10.28 -12.52
C ARG A 13 -9.96 9.56 -13.78
N LEU A 14 -9.63 8.27 -13.68
CA LEU A 14 -9.18 7.46 -14.82
C LEU A 14 -10.31 6.58 -15.36
N TRP A 15 -11.58 6.95 -15.16
CA TRP A 15 -12.68 6.23 -15.77
C TRP A 15 -12.52 6.24 -17.31
N PRO A 16 -12.75 5.11 -18.02
CA PRO A 16 -13.33 3.84 -17.57
C PRO A 16 -12.33 2.82 -16.99
N LEU A 17 -11.04 3.15 -16.96
CA LEU A 17 -9.98 2.24 -16.50
C LEU A 17 -10.02 2.01 -14.98
N SER A 18 -10.43 3.02 -14.21
CA SER A 18 -10.58 2.94 -12.75
C SER A 18 -12.04 3.02 -12.30
N ASN A 19 -12.37 2.31 -11.23
CA ASN A 19 -13.67 2.35 -10.57
C ASN A 19 -13.54 2.07 -9.06
N ASN A 20 -14.66 1.96 -8.34
CA ASN A 20 -14.66 1.74 -6.89
C ASN A 20 -14.04 0.39 -6.47
N ALA A 21 -14.12 -0.64 -7.33
CA ALA A 21 -13.51 -1.95 -7.08
C ALA A 21 -12.05 -2.02 -7.54
N ARG A 22 -11.69 -1.24 -8.58
CA ARG A 22 -10.35 -1.19 -9.16
C ARG A 22 -9.83 0.25 -9.18
N SER A 23 -9.24 0.65 -8.07
CA SER A 23 -8.64 1.98 -7.92
C SER A 23 -7.39 2.16 -8.78
N LYS A 24 -7.02 3.42 -9.03
CA LYS A 24 -5.97 3.80 -10.00
C LYS A 24 -4.63 3.12 -9.74
N GLN A 25 -4.25 2.92 -8.47
CA GLN A 25 -2.97 2.37 -8.07
C GLN A 25 -2.77 0.91 -8.50
N PHE A 26 -3.87 0.19 -8.77
CA PHE A 26 -3.85 -1.22 -9.15
C PHE A 26 -3.84 -1.45 -10.66
N ILE A 27 -3.86 -0.40 -11.48
CA ILE A 27 -3.92 -0.52 -12.93
C ILE A 27 -2.50 -0.65 -13.50
N LYS A 28 -2.26 -1.72 -14.25
CA LYS A 28 -0.96 -2.01 -14.89
C LYS A 28 -0.79 -1.21 -16.19
N LEU A 29 -0.41 0.06 -16.07
CA LEU A 29 -0.16 0.95 -17.23
C LEU A 29 1.32 1.31 -17.40
N LEU A 30 2.09 1.18 -16.33
CA LEU A 30 3.47 1.65 -16.26
C LEU A 30 4.42 0.58 -16.80
N ASP A 31 5.47 1.00 -17.50
CA ASP A 31 6.51 0.07 -17.96
C ASP A 31 7.46 -0.30 -16.81
N ALA A 32 7.69 -1.60 -16.63
CA ALA A 32 8.69 -2.13 -15.73
C ALA A 32 10.02 -2.39 -16.47
N PRO A 33 11.16 -2.45 -15.75
CA PRO A 33 12.47 -2.69 -16.37
C PRO A 33 12.59 -4.02 -17.15
N ASP A 34 11.76 -5.01 -16.82
CA ASP A 34 11.68 -6.30 -17.49
C ASP A 34 10.84 -6.28 -18.80
N GLY A 35 10.31 -5.11 -19.18
CA GLY A 35 9.48 -4.91 -20.36
C GLY A 35 8.00 -5.25 -20.16
N GLN A 36 7.59 -5.68 -18.96
CA GLN A 36 6.18 -5.92 -18.63
C GLN A 36 5.48 -4.65 -18.15
N LYS A 37 4.15 -4.70 -18.05
CA LYS A 37 3.36 -3.65 -17.41
C LYS A 37 3.22 -3.90 -15.91
N GLU A 38 3.52 -2.88 -15.10
CA GLU A 38 3.34 -2.87 -13.65
C GLU A 38 2.31 -1.81 -13.21
N SER A 39 1.71 -2.02 -12.04
CA SER A 39 0.85 -1.03 -11.38
C SER A 39 1.66 -0.01 -10.58
N MET A 40 1.05 1.10 -10.15
CA MET A 40 1.74 2.08 -9.29
C MET A 40 2.18 1.42 -7.98
N LEU A 41 1.31 0.59 -7.40
CA LEU A 41 1.60 -0.14 -6.18
C LEU A 41 2.80 -1.10 -6.37
N GLN A 42 2.80 -1.89 -7.44
CA GLN A 42 3.90 -2.81 -7.75
C GLN A 42 5.21 -2.05 -7.96
N ARG A 43 5.16 -0.92 -8.66
CA ARG A 43 6.33 -0.06 -8.89
C ARG A 43 6.92 0.45 -7.58
N VAL A 44 6.10 1.02 -6.69
CA VAL A 44 6.57 1.56 -5.41
C VAL A 44 7.21 0.45 -4.56
N VAL A 45 6.57 -0.71 -4.47
CA VAL A 45 7.11 -1.84 -3.69
C VAL A 45 8.40 -2.38 -4.29
N ARG A 46 8.49 -2.49 -5.62
CA ARG A 46 9.72 -2.86 -6.32
C ARG A 46 10.85 -1.86 -6.05
N GLN A 47 10.57 -0.57 -6.18
CA GLN A 47 11.56 0.49 -5.91
C GLN A 47 12.03 0.49 -4.45
N LEU A 48 11.14 0.20 -3.50
CA LEU A 48 11.52 0.01 -2.10
C LEU A 48 12.44 -1.21 -1.93
N GLY A 49 12.14 -2.34 -2.59
CA GLY A 49 12.98 -3.53 -2.57
C GLY A 49 14.34 -3.37 -3.25
N GLU A 50 14.44 -2.48 -4.24
CA GLU A 50 15.69 -2.10 -4.91
C GLU A 50 16.48 -1.04 -4.13
N SER A 51 15.86 -0.38 -3.16
CA SER A 51 16.51 0.63 -2.33
C SER A 51 17.32 -0.01 -1.19
N ASP A 52 18.32 0.71 -0.70
CA ASP A 52 19.06 0.32 0.52
C ASP A 52 18.24 0.51 1.81
N LEU A 53 16.96 0.88 1.70
CA LEU A 53 16.06 1.01 2.84
C LEU A 53 15.69 -0.38 3.36
N LYS A 54 16.37 -0.82 4.42
CA LYS A 54 16.07 -2.06 5.16
C LYS A 54 14.78 -1.92 5.99
N GLY A 55 13.66 -1.60 5.34
CA GLY A 55 12.37 -1.37 5.96
C GLY A 55 11.37 -2.47 5.67
N HIS A 56 10.52 -2.80 6.65
CA HIS A 56 9.37 -3.68 6.44
C HIS A 56 8.17 -2.86 5.95
N VAL A 57 7.51 -3.34 4.91
CA VAL A 57 6.37 -2.65 4.29
C VAL A 57 5.06 -3.19 4.83
N THR A 58 4.19 -2.29 5.28
CA THR A 58 2.80 -2.55 5.63
C THR A 58 1.90 -1.68 4.78
N ILE A 59 0.86 -2.24 4.18
CA ILE A 59 -0.10 -1.50 3.36
C ILE A 59 -1.37 -1.26 4.17
N ALA A 60 -1.73 0.00 4.37
CA ALA A 60 -3.02 0.38 4.94
C ALA A 60 -4.02 0.63 3.81
N THR A 61 -5.15 -0.07 3.81
CA THR A 61 -6.11 -0.06 2.70
C THR A 61 -7.54 -0.36 3.16
N SER A 62 -8.54 -0.15 2.32
CA SER A 62 -9.90 -0.66 2.59
C SER A 62 -9.96 -2.19 2.50
N ILE A 63 -10.81 -2.82 3.33
CA ILE A 63 -11.10 -4.26 3.28
C ILE A 63 -11.46 -4.76 1.86
N SER A 64 -12.16 -3.95 1.06
CA SER A 64 -12.56 -4.32 -0.31
C SER A 64 -11.39 -4.41 -1.31
N GLN A 65 -10.21 -3.92 -0.93
CA GLN A 65 -9.02 -3.86 -1.78
C GLN A 65 -7.93 -4.86 -1.34
N ALA A 66 -8.12 -5.54 -0.22
CA ALA A 66 -7.14 -6.48 0.35
C ALA A 66 -6.76 -7.57 -0.66
N ASP A 67 -7.77 -8.21 -1.27
CA ASP A 67 -7.54 -9.28 -2.25
C ASP A 67 -6.73 -8.81 -3.45
N VAL A 68 -6.95 -7.59 -3.93
CA VAL A 68 -6.22 -7.04 -5.08
C VAL A 68 -4.74 -6.81 -4.74
N ILE A 69 -4.46 -6.36 -3.52
CA ILE A 69 -3.09 -6.16 -3.02
C ILE A 69 -2.36 -7.50 -2.95
N VAL A 70 -2.99 -8.49 -2.30
CA VAL A 70 -2.42 -9.84 -2.16
C VAL A 70 -2.20 -10.48 -3.54
N ASN A 71 -3.14 -10.34 -4.47
CA ASN A 71 -2.97 -10.84 -5.84
C ASN A 71 -1.83 -10.17 -6.62
N GLN A 72 -1.50 -8.90 -6.34
CA GLN A 72 -0.45 -8.17 -7.07
C GLN A 72 0.94 -8.29 -6.45
N LEU A 73 1.01 -8.45 -5.14
CA LEU A 73 2.26 -8.41 -4.37
C LEU A 73 2.57 -9.74 -3.70
N GLY A 74 1.59 -10.62 -3.51
CA GLY A 74 1.72 -11.89 -2.80
C GLY A 74 1.50 -11.77 -1.29
N ASP A 75 1.44 -12.93 -0.63
CA ASP A 75 1.04 -13.08 0.78
C ASP A 75 2.12 -12.65 1.78
N HIS A 76 3.28 -12.22 1.31
CA HIS A 76 4.42 -11.84 2.16
C HIS A 76 4.36 -10.40 2.65
N ILE A 77 3.40 -9.60 2.16
CA ILE A 77 3.22 -8.21 2.57
C ILE A 77 2.13 -8.11 3.61
N ASP A 78 2.42 -7.35 4.67
CA ASP A 78 1.46 -7.06 5.72
C ASP A 78 0.40 -6.08 5.21
N VAL A 79 -0.87 -6.42 5.43
CA VAL A 79 -2.00 -5.59 5.03
C VAL A 79 -2.85 -5.27 6.24
N VAL A 80 -3.06 -3.99 6.49
CA VAL A 80 -3.96 -3.47 7.51
C VAL A 80 -5.22 -2.97 6.82
N THR A 81 -6.34 -3.64 7.09
CA THR A 81 -7.62 -3.34 6.45
C THR A 81 -8.46 -2.38 7.30
N GLU A 82 -8.77 -1.22 6.75
CA GLU A 82 -9.75 -0.28 7.28
C GLU A 82 -11.17 -0.80 7.03
N PRO A 83 -12.05 -0.82 8.06
CA PRO A 83 -13.43 -1.26 7.91
C PRO A 83 -14.25 -0.27 7.06
N GLU A 84 -13.88 1.00 7.10
CA GLU A 84 -14.50 2.07 6.34
C GLU A 84 -13.48 3.18 6.07
N ARG A 85 -13.71 3.97 5.02
CA ARG A 85 -12.80 5.03 4.63
C ARG A 85 -12.96 6.26 5.54
N ARG A 86 -11.95 6.56 6.37
CA ARG A 86 -11.95 7.73 7.28
C ARG A 86 -10.82 8.74 7.05
N ASP A 87 -10.31 8.82 5.83
CA ASP A 87 -9.18 9.68 5.46
C ASP A 87 -7.85 9.21 6.07
N THR A 88 -6.81 10.03 5.97
CA THR A 88 -5.41 9.65 6.15
C THR A 88 -5.04 9.43 7.61
N PHE A 89 -5.50 10.28 8.53
CA PHE A 89 -5.12 10.18 9.94
C PHE A 89 -5.59 8.86 10.59
N PRO A 90 -6.85 8.43 10.45
CA PRO A 90 -7.30 7.15 11.01
C PRO A 90 -6.60 5.94 10.39
N ALA A 91 -6.31 5.98 9.08
CA ALA A 91 -5.54 4.93 8.41
C ALA A 91 -4.13 4.79 9.02
N ILE A 92 -3.45 5.91 9.24
CA ILE A 92 -2.12 5.95 9.89
C ILE A 92 -2.21 5.46 11.33
N ALA A 93 -3.19 5.93 12.11
CA ALA A 93 -3.36 5.55 13.52
C ALA A 93 -3.63 4.04 13.67
N LEU A 94 -4.45 3.47 12.79
CA LEU A 94 -4.73 2.04 12.76
C LEU A 94 -3.47 1.23 12.40
N ALA A 95 -2.77 1.61 11.34
CA ALA A 95 -1.55 0.95 10.92
C ALA A 95 -0.42 1.06 11.96
N ALA A 96 -0.25 2.21 12.60
CA ALA A 96 0.71 2.38 13.70
C ALA A 96 0.35 1.51 14.92
N SER A 97 -0.94 1.39 15.24
CA SER A 97 -1.41 0.50 16.31
C SER A 97 -1.12 -0.96 15.98
N TYR A 98 -1.33 -1.38 14.73
CA TYR A 98 -0.94 -2.70 14.25
C TYR A 98 0.57 -2.95 14.40
N LEU A 99 1.41 -1.99 14.02
CA LEU A 99 2.87 -2.10 14.20
C LEU A 99 3.26 -2.27 15.68
N LYS A 100 2.61 -1.55 16.59
CA LYS A 100 2.88 -1.64 18.03
C LYS A 100 2.41 -2.97 18.63
N TYR A 101 1.16 -3.34 18.40
CA TYR A 101 0.52 -4.43 19.14
C TYR A 101 0.65 -5.79 18.45
N GLU A 102 0.56 -5.85 17.12
CA GLU A 102 0.65 -7.10 16.36
C GLU A 102 2.11 -7.40 15.96
N LYS A 103 2.84 -6.38 15.52
CA LYS A 103 4.26 -6.54 15.13
C LYS A 103 5.25 -6.32 16.27
N SER A 104 4.77 -5.95 17.46
CA SER A 104 5.61 -5.73 18.65
C SER A 104 6.77 -4.75 18.40
N CYS A 105 6.56 -3.73 17.57
CA CYS A 105 7.59 -2.71 17.32
C CYS A 105 7.87 -1.87 18.59
N ALA A 106 9.11 -1.41 18.73
CA ALA A 106 9.51 -0.51 19.81
C ALA A 106 8.81 0.86 19.69
N ASP A 107 8.70 1.60 20.79
CA ASP A 107 8.07 2.94 20.79
C ASP A 107 8.90 3.97 20.02
N GLU A 108 10.21 3.77 19.96
CA GLU A 108 11.16 4.60 19.22
C GLU A 108 11.35 4.15 17.77
N GLU A 109 10.59 3.15 17.30
CA GLU A 109 10.67 2.65 15.93
C GLU A 109 10.32 3.75 14.92
N VAL A 110 11.20 3.95 13.93
CA VAL A 110 10.98 4.95 12.89
C VAL A 110 9.95 4.41 11.90
N VAL A 111 8.83 5.13 11.76
CA VAL A 111 7.76 4.82 10.82
C VAL A 111 7.72 5.87 9.71
N VAL A 112 7.95 5.45 8.47
CA VAL A 112 7.78 6.28 7.27
C VAL A 112 6.37 6.07 6.74
N VAL A 113 5.64 7.15 6.47
CA VAL A 113 4.29 7.08 5.88
C VAL A 113 4.33 7.73 4.51
N MET A 114 3.84 7.02 3.48
CA MET A 114 3.78 7.55 2.13
C MET A 114 2.60 6.98 1.32
N PRO A 115 2.08 7.71 0.32
CA PRO A 115 1.08 7.19 -0.60
C PRO A 115 1.65 6.10 -1.51
N CYS A 116 0.80 5.17 -1.96
CA CYS A 116 1.17 4.15 -2.95
C CYS A 116 0.97 4.60 -4.41
N ASP A 117 0.50 5.83 -4.62
CA ASP A 117 0.07 6.39 -5.90
C ASP A 117 0.70 7.77 -6.27
N PRO A 118 2.03 7.94 -6.10
CA PRO A 118 2.72 9.20 -6.40
C PRO A 118 2.65 9.63 -7.87
#